data_AF-A0A930AQL7-F1
#
_entry.id   AF-A0A930AQL7-F1
#
_cell.length_a   1.000
_cell.length_b   1.000
_cell.length_c   1.000
_cell.angle_alpha   90.00
_cell.angle_beta   90.00
_cell.angle_gamma   90.00
#
_symmetry.space_group_name_H-M   'P 1'
#
loop_
_entity.id
_entity.type
_entity.pdbx_description
1 polymer ?
#
loop_
_entity_poly.entity_id
_entity_poly.type
_entity_poly.pdbx_seq_one_letter_code
_entity_poly.pdbx_strand_id
1 'polypeptide(L)'
;MVNKGKSIPFIHVFRTSVGNYFYDVNKNEIVKISEETFEILSKCEKHNMIDERFYCNSEIKHLINRGYLRSDKVMVSKHPDLDYIQFFLQNHLDTLLLQVSQGCNLRCGYCIYSGGYDN
;
A
#
# COMPACT_ATOMS: atom_id res chain seq x y z
N MET A 1 -9.25 6.34 -26.97
CA MET A 1 -8.89 7.73 -26.61
C MET A 1 -9.37 7.97 -25.19
N VAL A 2 -8.49 7.88 -24.19
CA VAL A 2 -8.89 8.07 -22.78
C VAL A 2 -8.88 9.57 -22.47
N ASN A 3 -10.00 10.07 -21.98
CA ASN A 3 -10.20 11.46 -21.55
C ASN A 3 -9.03 11.93 -20.67
N LYS A 4 -8.22 12.88 -21.16
CA LYS A 4 -7.29 13.65 -20.33
C LYS A 4 -8.07 14.73 -19.55
N GLY A 5 -8.99 14.31 -18.69
CA GLY A 5 -9.43 15.13 -17.58
C GLY A 5 -8.26 15.34 -16.61
N LYS A 6 -8.18 16.49 -15.94
CA LYS A 6 -7.20 16.71 -14.86
C LYS A 6 -7.30 15.56 -13.86
N SER A 7 -6.31 14.69 -13.87
CA SER A 7 -6.34 13.40 -13.20
C SER A 7 -5.61 13.52 -11.87
N ILE A 8 -6.28 13.16 -10.77
CA ILE A 8 -5.77 13.34 -9.41
C ILE A 8 -4.62 12.35 -9.15
N PRO A 9 -3.51 12.78 -8.52
CA PRO A 9 -2.42 11.90 -8.15
C PRO A 9 -2.89 10.66 -7.40
N PHE A 10 -2.33 9.49 -7.73
CA PHE A 10 -2.66 8.25 -7.05
C PHE A 10 -1.74 8.08 -5.84
N ILE A 11 -2.14 8.74 -4.75
CA ILE A 11 -1.36 8.86 -3.52
C ILE A 11 -2.26 8.65 -2.29
N HIS A 12 -1.62 8.44 -1.14
CA HIS A 12 -2.27 8.52 0.16
C HIS A 12 -1.53 9.51 1.07
N VAL A 13 -2.23 10.55 1.56
CA VAL A 13 -1.64 11.62 2.37
C VAL A 13 -1.90 11.35 3.84
N PHE A 14 -0.85 11.38 4.67
CA PHE A 14 -0.96 11.08 6.10
C PHE A 14 0.05 11.85 6.95
N ARG A 15 -0.23 11.93 8.24
CA ARG A 15 0.58 12.67 9.22
C ARG A 15 0.97 11.76 10.38
N THR A 16 2.16 11.99 10.91
CA THR A 16 2.68 11.35 12.12
C THR A 16 3.05 12.41 13.14
N SER A 17 3.54 12.00 14.32
CA SER A 17 4.08 12.93 15.32
C SER A 17 5.32 13.69 14.85
N VAL A 18 6.04 13.20 13.83
CA VAL A 18 7.33 13.74 13.38
C VAL A 18 7.26 14.49 12.04
N GLY A 19 6.08 14.56 11.41
CA GLY A 19 5.86 15.35 10.20
C GLY A 19 4.75 14.84 9.30
N ASN A 20 4.72 15.42 8.10
CA ASN A 20 3.71 15.19 7.07
C ASN A 20 4.30 14.41 5.90
N TYR A 21 3.50 13.50 5.37
CA TYR A 21 3.95 12.54 4.36
C TYR A 21 2.87 12.30 3.32
N PHE A 22 3.31 11.82 2.17
CA PHE A 22 2.44 11.07 1.28
C PHE A 22 3.11 9.76 0.87
N TYR A 23 2.29 8.74 0.64
CA TYR A 23 2.68 7.50 0.00
C TYR A 23 2.33 7.61 -1.49
N ASP A 24 3.30 7.40 -2.36
CA ASP A 24 3.12 7.35 -3.82
C ASP A 24 2.89 5.90 -4.27
N VAL A 25 1.70 5.59 -4.77
CA VAL A 25 1.34 4.21 -5.15
C VAL A 25 2.16 3.73 -6.35
N ASN A 26 2.49 4.63 -7.28
CA ASN A 26 3.20 4.28 -8.50
C ASN A 26 4.68 4.01 -8.27
N LYS A 27 5.28 4.66 -7.27
CA LYS A 27 6.68 4.43 -6.88
C LYS A 27 6.85 3.51 -5.68
N ASN A 28 5.77 3.20 -4.96
CA ASN A 28 5.81 2.44 -3.71
C ASN A 28 6.77 3.08 -2.68
N GLU A 29 6.71 4.40 -2.52
CA GLU A 29 7.60 5.18 -1.66
C GLU A 29 6.82 6.14 -0.76
N ILE A 30 7.34 6.37 0.45
CA ILE A 30 6.82 7.38 1.39
C ILE A 30 7.75 8.59 1.35
N VAL A 31 7.17 9.78 1.09
CA VAL A 31 7.92 11.04 0.95
C VAL A 31 7.46 12.04 2.00
N LYS A 32 8.42 12.59 2.75
CA LYS A 32 8.17 13.70 3.68
C LYS A 32 7.98 15.00 2.89
N ILE A 33 7.00 15.80 3.29
CA ILE A 33 6.61 17.05 2.61
C ILE A 33 6.40 18.19 3.61
N SER A 34 6.39 19.42 3.11
CA SER A 34 6.01 20.60 3.89
C SER A 34 4.54 20.58 4.33
N GLU A 35 4.18 21.38 5.35
CA GLU A 35 2.77 21.57 5.77
C GLU A 35 1.92 22.15 4.63
N GLU A 36 2.45 23.11 3.86
CA GLU A 36 1.75 23.71 2.73
C GLU A 36 1.39 22.65 1.67
N THR A 37 2.37 21.82 1.28
CA THR A 37 2.14 20.74 0.32
C THR A 37 1.19 19.68 0.88
N PHE A 38 1.27 19.39 2.18
CA PHE A 38 0.34 18.47 2.84
C PHE A 38 -1.11 18.96 2.76
N GLU A 39 -1.38 20.24 3.07
CA GLU A 39 -2.71 20.81 2.97
C GLU A 39 -3.27 20.75 1.55
N ILE A 40 -2.45 21.05 0.55
CA ILE A 40 -2.83 21.02 -0.87
C ILE A 40 -3.17 19.59 -1.27
N LEU A 41 -2.27 18.64 -1.01
CA LEU A 41 -2.46 17.24 -1.41
C LEU A 41 -3.61 16.56 -0.65
N SER A 42 -3.80 16.86 0.64
CA SER A 42 -4.90 16.33 1.45
C SER A 42 -6.25 16.81 0.95
N LYS A 43 -6.38 18.08 0.54
CA LYS A 43 -7.57 18.57 -0.15
C LYS A 43 -7.78 17.86 -1.48
N CYS A 44 -6.70 17.61 -2.22
CA CYS A 44 -6.78 16.91 -3.50
C CYS A 44 -7.33 15.48 -3.34
N GLU A 45 -6.82 14.74 -2.37
CA GLU A 45 -7.24 13.37 -2.06
C GLU A 45 -8.67 13.33 -1.52
N LYS A 46 -9.01 14.18 -0.55
CA LYS A 46 -10.32 14.17 0.13
C LYS A 46 -11.47 14.56 -0.80
N HIS A 47 -11.26 15.55 -1.66
CA HIS A 47 -12.30 16.04 -2.57
C HIS A 47 -12.24 15.38 -3.94
N ASN A 48 -11.21 14.56 -4.20
CA ASN A 48 -10.97 13.95 -5.50
C ASN A 48 -11.00 15.02 -6.61
N MET A 49 -10.31 16.15 -6.37
CA MET A 49 -10.23 17.32 -7.25
C MET A 49 -8.89 18.03 -7.04
N ILE A 50 -8.29 18.58 -8.09
CA ILE A 50 -7.02 19.32 -7.95
C ILE A 50 -7.27 20.69 -7.28
N ASP A 51 -6.62 20.96 -6.15
CA ASP A 51 -6.57 22.28 -5.48
C ASP A 51 -5.91 23.30 -6.43
N GLU A 52 -6.43 24.52 -6.47
CA GLU A 52 -5.96 25.60 -7.35
C GLU A 52 -4.47 25.91 -7.15
N ARG A 53 -3.95 25.73 -5.92
CA ARG A 53 -2.56 25.96 -5.54
C ARG A 53 -1.62 24.84 -6.00
N PHE A 54 -2.15 23.69 -6.43
CA PHE A 54 -1.35 22.50 -6.76
C PHE A 54 -0.24 22.77 -7.77
N TYR A 55 -0.57 23.43 -8.89
CA TYR A 55 0.42 23.77 -9.92
C TYR A 55 1.20 25.06 -9.62
N CYS A 56 0.89 25.76 -8.53
CA CYS A 56 1.63 26.97 -8.12
C CYS A 56 2.74 26.64 -7.12
N ASN A 57 2.55 25.61 -6.29
CA ASN A 57 3.49 25.20 -5.26
C ASN A 57 4.81 24.63 -5.86
N SER A 58 5.96 25.11 -5.39
CA SER A 58 7.28 24.77 -5.92
C SER A 58 7.73 23.35 -5.57
N GLU A 59 7.43 22.87 -4.35
CA GLU A 59 7.74 21.51 -3.91
C GLU A 59 6.97 20.48 -4.75
N ILE A 60 5.68 20.72 -5.02
CA ILE A 60 4.87 19.88 -5.91
C ILE A 60 5.46 19.83 -7.32
N LYS A 61 5.85 20.98 -7.90
CA LYS A 61 6.52 21.01 -9.21
C LYS A 61 7.80 20.17 -9.21
N HIS A 62 8.59 20.27 -8.15
CA HIS A 62 9.82 19.49 -8.03
C HIS A 62 9.54 17.98 -7.92
N LEU A 63 8.53 17.59 -7.15
CA LEU A 63 8.08 16.19 -7.02
C LEU A 63 7.59 15.62 -8.37
N ILE A 64 6.79 16.38 -9.12
CA ILE A 64 6.33 16.00 -10.47
C ILE A 64 7.52 15.81 -11.41
N ASN A 65 8.49 16.73 -11.40
CA ASN A 65 9.69 16.62 -12.25
C ASN A 65 10.55 15.40 -11.89
N ARG A 66 10.52 14.96 -10.64
CA ARG A 66 11.15 13.71 -10.19
C ARG A 66 10.31 12.46 -10.49
N GLY A 67 9.13 12.61 -11.09
CA GLY A 67 8.23 11.52 -11.47
C GLY A 67 7.29 11.03 -10.37
N TYR A 68 7.11 11.77 -9.28
CA TYR A 68 6.07 11.51 -8.27
C TYR A 68 4.72 12.11 -8.68
N LEU A 69 3.68 11.82 -7.89
CA LEU A 69 2.34 12.40 -8.04
C LEU A 69 1.67 12.02 -9.37
N ARG A 70 2.04 10.86 -9.92
CA ARG A 70 1.41 10.31 -11.12
C ARG A 70 0.00 9.84 -10.79
N SER A 71 -0.90 10.01 -11.72
CA SER A 71 -2.29 9.58 -11.59
C SER A 71 -2.59 8.26 -12.29
N ASP A 72 -1.56 7.67 -12.91
CA ASP A 72 -1.64 6.37 -13.55
C ASP A 72 -2.07 5.31 -12.54
N LYS A 73 -2.97 4.43 -12.97
CA LYS A 73 -3.36 3.24 -12.23
C LYS A 73 -3.00 2.04 -13.07
N VAL A 74 -2.24 1.11 -12.50
CA VAL A 74 -1.93 -0.16 -13.16
C VAL A 74 -3.25 -0.91 -13.38
N MET A 75 -3.63 -1.09 -14.64
CA MET A 75 -4.90 -1.74 -15.01
C MET A 75 -4.79 -3.27 -15.05
N VAL A 76 -3.58 -3.78 -15.32
CA VAL A 76 -3.31 -5.21 -15.44
C VAL A 76 -1.97 -5.49 -14.78
N SER A 77 -1.97 -6.44 -13.84
CA SER A 77 -0.77 -7.03 -13.27
C SER A 77 -0.85 -8.53 -13.47
N LYS A 78 0.19 -9.12 -14.09
CA LYS A 78 0.32 -10.57 -14.27
C LYS A 78 1.62 -11.00 -13.60
N HIS A 79 1.54 -11.93 -12.67
CA HIS A 79 2.73 -12.56 -12.10
C HIS A 79 3.43 -13.36 -13.21
N PRO A 80 4.77 -13.30 -13.34
CA PRO A 80 5.50 -14.08 -14.35
C PRO A 80 5.16 -15.56 -14.29
N ASP A 81 4.97 -16.08 -13.07
CA ASP A 81 4.68 -17.49 -12.85
C ASP A 81 3.19 -17.85 -12.88
N LEU A 82 2.30 -16.92 -13.27
CA LEU A 82 0.86 -17.19 -13.31
C LEU A 82 0.54 -18.43 -14.16
N ASP A 83 1.28 -18.62 -15.25
CA ASP A 83 1.10 -19.74 -16.19
C ASP A 83 1.49 -21.09 -15.57
N TYR A 84 2.23 -21.10 -14.46
CA TYR A 84 2.69 -22.30 -13.74
C TYR A 84 1.95 -22.55 -12.42
N ILE A 85 1.00 -21.68 -12.03
CA ILE A 85 0.28 -21.82 -10.74
C ILE A 85 -0.35 -23.20 -10.58
N GLN A 86 -1.00 -23.72 -11.63
CA GLN A 86 -1.65 -25.03 -11.54
C GLN A 86 -0.65 -26.15 -11.27
N PHE A 87 0.54 -26.06 -11.85
CA PHE A 87 1.62 -27.02 -11.61
C PHE A 87 2.12 -26.93 -10.17
N PHE A 88 2.34 -25.72 -9.64
CA PHE A 88 2.78 -25.54 -8.25
C PHE A 88 1.74 -26.02 -7.23
N LEU A 89 0.45 -25.71 -7.43
CA LEU A 89 -0.62 -26.18 -6.55
C LEU A 89 -0.71 -27.71 -6.48
N GLN A 90 -0.37 -28.39 -7.57
CA GLN A 90 -0.48 -29.84 -7.66
C GLN A 90 0.78 -30.57 -7.17
N ASN A 91 1.96 -29.97 -7.35
CA ASN A 91 3.23 -30.70 -7.22
C ASN A 91 4.20 -30.07 -6.22
N HIS A 92 3.94 -28.84 -5.75
CA HIS A 92 4.86 -28.13 -4.87
C HIS A 92 4.40 -28.18 -3.42
N LEU A 93 4.99 -29.09 -2.64
CA LEU A 93 4.87 -29.07 -1.19
C LEU A 93 5.91 -28.09 -0.63
N ASP A 94 5.52 -26.82 -0.55
CA ASP A 94 6.42 -25.72 -0.17
C ASP A 94 6.87 -25.80 1.30
N THR A 95 5.98 -26.26 2.18
CA THR A 95 6.25 -26.36 3.62
C THR A 95 5.56 -27.57 4.23
N LEU A 96 6.29 -28.33 5.05
CA LEU A 96 5.76 -29.38 5.90
C LEU A 96 5.81 -28.93 7.36
N LEU A 97 4.65 -28.68 7.97
CA LEU A 97 4.56 -28.41 9.40
C LEU A 97 4.34 -29.72 10.16
N LEU A 98 5.38 -30.19 10.85
CA LEU A 98 5.33 -31.42 11.64
C LEU A 98 5.00 -31.12 13.11
N GLN A 99 3.80 -31.50 13.55
CA GLN A 99 3.44 -31.43 14.97
C GLN A 99 3.91 -32.69 15.70
N VAL A 100 5.08 -32.58 16.36
CA VAL A 100 5.70 -33.72 17.07
C VAL A 100 4.91 -34.14 18.32
N SER A 101 4.22 -33.19 18.97
CA SER A 101 3.32 -33.45 20.10
C SER A 101 2.17 -32.44 20.10
N GLN A 102 0.97 -32.90 20.50
CA GLN A 102 -0.16 -32.02 20.81
C GLN A 102 -0.17 -31.61 22.30
N GLY A 103 0.64 -32.27 23.14
CA GLY A 103 0.77 -31.96 24.56
C GLY A 103 1.74 -30.81 24.78
N CYS A 104 1.21 -29.68 25.28
CA CYS A 104 1.99 -28.55 25.74
C CYS A 104 1.85 -28.42 27.26
N ASN A 105 2.96 -28.19 27.96
CA ASN A 105 2.97 -27.97 29.41
C ASN A 105 2.68 -26.51 29.81
N LEU A 106 2.32 -25.65 28.85
CA LEU A 106 1.94 -24.25 29.07
C LEU A 106 0.43 -24.06 28.86
N ARG A 107 -0.16 -23.08 29.55
CA ARG A 107 -1.60 -22.77 29.49
C ARG A 107 -1.88 -21.38 28.91
N CYS A 108 -1.39 -21.11 27.71
CA CYS A 108 -1.59 -19.82 27.06
C CYS A 108 -3.08 -19.61 26.72
N GLY A 109 -3.67 -18.52 27.21
CA GLY A 109 -5.10 -18.21 27.05
C GLY A 109 -5.56 -17.79 25.64
N TYR A 110 -4.69 -17.94 24.63
CA TYR A 110 -5.02 -17.77 23.21
C TYR A 110 -4.73 -19.03 22.38
N CYS A 111 -4.21 -20.09 23.02
CA CYS A 111 -3.77 -21.30 22.33
C CYS A 111 -4.81 -22.42 22.47
N ILE A 112 -5.34 -22.93 21.37
CA ILE A 112 -6.32 -24.03 21.35
C ILE A 112 -5.76 -25.33 21.95
N TYR A 113 -4.45 -25.54 21.89
CA TYR A 113 -3.78 -26.72 22.45
C TYR A 113 -3.45 -26.59 23.96
N SER A 114 -3.88 -25.51 24.61
CA SER A 114 -3.67 -25.29 26.06
C SER A 114 -4.61 -26.12 26.96
N GLY A 115 -5.57 -26.82 26.37
CA GLY A 115 -6.58 -27.62 27.08
C GLY A 115 -7.64 -26.79 27.80
N GLY A 116 -7.73 -25.49 27.52
CA GLY A 116 -8.74 -24.57 28.07
C GLY A 116 -9.96 -24.34 27.19
N TYR A 117 -10.08 -25.07 26.07
CA TYR A 117 -11.17 -24.97 25.11
C TYR A 117 -11.75 -26.36 24.87
N ASP A 118 -13.07 -26.47 24.88
CA ASP A 118 -13.78 -27.65 24.40
C ASP A 118 -13.73 -27.63 22.86
N ASN A 119 -13.26 -28.73 22.26
CA ASN A 119 -13.25 -28.92 20.81
C ASN A 119 -14.55 -29.58 20.33
#